data_AF-A0A146KPV2-F1
#
_entry.id   AF-A0A146KPV2-F1
#
_cell.length_a   1.000
_cell.length_b   1.000
_cell.length_c   1.000
_cell.angle_alpha   90.00
_cell.angle_beta   90.00
_cell.angle_gamma   90.00
#
_symmetry.space_group_name_H-M   'P 1'
#
loop_
_entity.id
_entity.type
_entity.pdbx_description
1 polymer ?
#
loop_
_entity_poly.entity_id
_entity_poly.type
_entity_poly.pdbx_seq_one_letter_code
_entity_poly.pdbx_strand_id
1 'polypeptide(L)'
;SLSSSVRLLLRPKMTNEGLPIVDVRKIEILEHLTDRQAPKIKSVHLYGSSALYYSSALYTTTEDEVYLAGRDSLVWVSSWSTPWSHHDILEKSRLIPELSKKSVVKVVVGDHFGAALTAGH
;
A
#
# COMPACT_ATOMS: atom_id res chain seq x y z
N SER A 1 43.07 14.76 13.33
CA SER A 1 42.15 14.74 12.18
C SER A 1 41.20 13.58 12.36
N LEU A 2 39.93 13.85 12.70
CA LEU A 2 38.80 12.92 12.59
C LEU A 2 37.54 13.81 12.59
N SER A 3 37.09 14.16 11.38
CA SER A 3 35.84 14.89 11.15
C SER A 3 34.67 13.91 11.32
N SER A 4 33.97 13.98 12.44
CA SER A 4 32.71 13.26 12.61
C SER A 4 31.56 14.08 12.03
N SER A 5 31.40 14.00 10.71
CA SER A 5 30.18 14.50 10.06
C SER A 5 29.02 13.58 10.41
N VAL A 6 28.37 13.84 11.55
CA VAL A 6 27.05 13.28 11.87
C VAL A 6 26.08 13.92 10.88
N ARG A 7 25.76 13.19 9.80
CA ARG A 7 24.63 13.56 8.93
C ARG A 7 23.36 13.34 9.74
N LEU A 8 22.87 14.40 10.38
CA LEU A 8 21.48 14.51 10.81
C LEU A 8 20.61 14.27 9.58
N LEU A 9 20.13 13.04 9.42
CA LEU A 9 19.06 12.74 8.48
C LEU A 9 17.84 13.54 8.98
N LEU A 10 17.58 14.67 8.32
CA LEU A 10 16.37 15.46 8.50
C LEU A 10 15.20 14.49 8.47
N ARG A 11 14.51 14.33 9.60
CA ARG A 11 13.25 13.58 9.62
C ARG A 11 12.33 14.25 8.61
N PRO A 12 11.86 13.56 7.56
CA PRO A 12 11.01 14.18 6.56
C PRO A 12 9.76 14.73 7.27
N LYS A 13 9.46 16.01 7.03
CA LYS A 13 8.25 16.65 7.52
C LYS A 13 7.06 15.88 6.95
N MET A 14 6.31 15.15 7.78
CA MET A 14 5.10 14.45 7.34
C MET A 14 4.07 15.48 6.88
N THR A 15 3.91 15.59 5.56
CA THR A 15 2.81 16.29 4.90
C THR A 15 1.68 15.30 4.63
N ASN A 16 0.44 15.79 4.48
CA ASN A 16 -0.69 14.95 4.03
C ASN A 16 -0.46 14.31 2.66
N GLU A 17 0.53 14.81 1.91
CA GLU A 17 1.02 14.30 0.61
C GLU A 17 1.71 12.93 0.72
N GLY A 18 2.02 12.43 1.93
CA GLY A 18 2.80 11.21 2.12
C GLY A 18 4.30 11.39 1.87
N LEU A 19 5.04 10.28 1.87
CA LEU A 19 6.47 10.27 1.55
C LEU A 19 6.67 10.11 0.04
N PRO A 20 7.59 10.86 -0.60
CA PRO A 20 7.88 10.67 -2.01
C PRO A 20 8.45 9.27 -2.22
N ILE A 21 7.76 8.47 -3.01
CA ILE A 21 8.20 7.12 -3.37
C ILE A 21 9.11 7.23 -4.59
N VAL A 22 10.42 7.03 -4.40
CA VAL A 22 11.41 7.07 -5.49
C VAL A 22 11.25 5.87 -6.43
N ASP A 23 10.91 4.71 -5.87
CA ASP A 23 10.51 3.52 -6.62
C ASP A 23 9.63 2.64 -5.71
N VAL A 24 8.38 2.41 -6.12
CA VAL A 24 7.38 1.61 -5.40
C VAL A 24 7.79 0.15 -5.24
N ARG A 25 8.66 -0.37 -6.12
CA ARG A 25 9.14 -1.76 -6.09
C ARG A 25 10.16 -2.03 -4.98
N LYS A 26 10.65 -0.98 -4.31
CA LYS A 26 11.42 -1.14 -3.07
C LYS A 26 10.55 -1.58 -1.89
N ILE A 27 9.23 -1.54 -2.06
CA ILE A 27 8.27 -2.14 -1.14
C ILE A 27 8.13 -3.60 -1.58
N GLU A 28 8.57 -4.54 -0.74
CA GLU A 28 8.64 -5.99 -1.04
C GLU A 28 7.35 -6.53 -1.66
N ILE A 29 6.19 -6.18 -1.10
CA ILE A 29 4.87 -6.63 -1.58
C ILE A 29 4.45 -6.03 -2.94
N LEU A 30 5.26 -5.15 -3.52
CA LEU A 30 5.08 -4.52 -4.83
C LEU A 30 6.27 -4.80 -5.76
N GLU A 31 7.21 -5.65 -5.38
CA GLU A 31 8.40 -5.95 -6.19
C GLU A 31 8.06 -6.62 -7.53
N HIS A 32 6.90 -7.29 -7.60
CA HIS A 32 6.39 -7.95 -8.81
C HIS A 32 5.93 -6.97 -9.90
N LEU A 33 5.83 -5.67 -9.60
CA LEU A 33 5.41 -4.68 -10.56
C LEU A 33 6.47 -4.46 -11.64
N THR A 34 6.03 -4.46 -12.90
CA THR A 34 6.90 -4.24 -14.05
C THR A 34 7.27 -2.76 -14.22
N ASP A 35 8.30 -2.48 -15.02
CA ASP A 35 8.69 -1.11 -15.45
C ASP A 35 7.54 -0.35 -16.15
N ARG A 36 6.52 -1.05 -16.66
CA ARG A 36 5.33 -0.45 -17.27
C ARG A 36 4.24 -0.11 -16.26
N GLN A 37 4.20 -0.81 -15.14
CA GLN A 37 3.16 -0.65 -14.12
C GLN A 37 3.59 0.32 -13.02
N ALA A 38 4.84 0.20 -12.54
CA ALA A 38 5.35 1.01 -11.44
C ALA A 38 5.23 2.54 -11.68
N PRO A 39 5.55 3.08 -12.87
CA PRO A 39 5.42 4.53 -13.12
C PRO A 39 3.97 5.04 -13.13
N LYS A 40 2.98 4.15 -13.27
CA LYS A 40 1.55 4.54 -13.25
C LYS A 40 1.02 4.71 -11.84
N ILE A 41 1.75 4.29 -10.80
CA ILE A 41 1.27 4.40 -9.43
C ILE A 41 1.32 5.84 -8.97
N LYS A 42 0.17 6.37 -8.55
CA LYS A 42 -0.01 7.71 -8.02
C LYS A 42 0.16 7.75 -6.50
N SER A 43 -0.37 6.76 -5.80
CA SER A 43 -0.28 6.69 -4.34
C SER A 43 -0.32 5.24 -3.86
N VAL A 44 0.33 4.97 -2.72
CA VAL A 44 0.36 3.66 -2.06
C VAL A 44 -0.02 3.84 -0.59
N HIS A 45 -0.92 2.99 -0.11
CA HIS A 45 -1.30 2.85 1.28
C HIS A 45 -0.92 1.44 1.77
N LEU A 46 0.06 1.38 2.66
CA LEU A 46 0.48 0.14 3.31
C LEU A 46 -0.33 -0.07 4.58
N TYR A 47 -0.82 -1.29 4.77
CA TYR A 47 -1.59 -1.68 5.96
C TYR A 47 -1.31 -3.14 6.32
N GLY A 48 -1.62 -3.52 7.55
CA GLY A 48 -1.32 -4.85 8.09
C GLY A 48 -0.57 -4.78 9.42
N SER A 49 -0.40 -5.93 10.06
CA SER A 49 0.25 -6.02 11.37
C SER A 49 1.75 -6.28 11.21
N SER A 50 2.57 -5.37 11.74
CA SER A 50 4.03 -5.56 11.82
C SER A 50 4.42 -6.80 12.63
N ALA A 51 3.55 -7.28 13.51
CA ALA A 51 3.79 -8.47 14.33
C ALA A 51 3.66 -9.78 13.55
N LEU A 52 3.00 -9.77 12.38
CA LEU A 52 2.59 -10.98 11.67
C LEU A 52 3.21 -11.13 10.29
N TYR A 53 4.21 -10.32 9.93
CA TYR A 53 4.96 -10.36 8.66
C TYR A 53 4.14 -10.12 7.38
N TYR A 54 2.81 -10.09 7.44
CA TYR A 54 1.96 -9.85 6.28
C TYR A 54 1.62 -8.36 6.15
N SER A 55 2.30 -7.70 5.21
CA SER A 55 1.93 -6.36 4.77
C SER A 55 1.04 -6.49 3.52
N SER A 56 0.00 -5.68 3.46
CA SER A 56 -0.82 -5.48 2.25
C SER A 56 -0.66 -4.04 1.77
N ALA A 57 -0.89 -3.82 0.48
CA ALA A 57 -0.91 -2.50 -0.12
C ALA A 57 -2.21 -2.30 -0.88
N LEU A 58 -2.79 -1.11 -0.73
CA LEU A 58 -3.69 -0.54 -1.71
C LEU A 58 -2.95 0.56 -2.45
N TYR A 59 -3.05 0.58 -3.77
CA TYR A 59 -2.48 1.67 -4.55
C TYR A 59 -3.43 2.14 -5.62
N THR A 60 -3.34 3.44 -5.92
CA THR A 60 -4.10 4.08 -6.99
C THR A 60 -3.19 4.37 -8.16
N THR A 61 -3.72 4.29 -9.38
CA THR A 61 -2.97 4.62 -10.60
C THR A 61 -3.36 5.99 -11.15
N THR A 62 -2.55 6.50 -12.08
CA THR A 62 -2.86 7.70 -12.88
C THR A 62 -4.10 7.52 -13.75
N GLU A 63 -4.54 6.29 -13.98
CA GLU A 63 -5.75 5.95 -14.72
C GLU A 63 -6.98 5.80 -13.80
N ASP A 64 -6.87 6.22 -12.53
CA ASP A 64 -7.91 6.10 -11.50
C ASP A 64 -8.35 4.65 -11.25
N GLU A 65 -7.42 3.71 -11.35
CA GLU A 65 -7.63 2.32 -10.97
C GLU A 65 -7.10 2.08 -9.56
N VAL A 66 -7.76 1.19 -8.82
CA VAL A 66 -7.37 0.81 -7.47
C VAL A 66 -6.99 -0.67 -7.44
N TYR A 67 -5.82 -0.97 -6.91
CA TYR A 67 -5.31 -2.34 -6.84
C TYR A 67 -4.94 -2.73 -5.41
N LEU A 68 -5.14 -4.01 -5.11
CA LEU A 68 -4.71 -4.70 -3.90
C LEU A 68 -3.48 -5.55 -4.19
N ALA A 69 -2.46 -5.47 -3.34
CA ALA A 69 -1.32 -6.39 -3.33
C ALA A 69 -1.07 -6.92 -1.91
N GLY A 70 -0.42 -8.08 -1.80
CA GLY A 70 -0.27 -8.80 -0.54
C GLY A 70 -1.48 -9.70 -0.27
N ARG A 71 -2.08 -9.61 0.92
CA ARG A 71 -3.22 -10.46 1.28
C ARG A 71 -4.45 -10.15 0.43
N ASP A 72 -5.17 -11.16 -0.06
CA ASP A 72 -6.44 -11.04 -0.79
C ASP A 72 -7.61 -10.70 0.14
N SER A 73 -7.42 -9.70 1.00
CA SER A 73 -8.45 -9.18 1.88
C SER A 73 -8.23 -7.68 2.11
N LEU A 74 -9.33 -6.94 2.09
CA LEU A 74 -9.38 -5.52 2.41
C LEU A 74 -9.52 -5.27 3.92
N VAL A 75 -9.67 -6.32 4.72
CA VAL A 75 -9.79 -6.25 6.20
C VAL A 75 -9.00 -7.38 6.84
N TRP A 76 -8.50 -7.16 8.06
CA TRP A 76 -7.83 -8.20 8.83
C TRP A 76 -8.87 -9.12 9.49
N VAL A 77 -9.23 -10.22 8.84
CA VAL A 77 -10.12 -11.21 9.47
C VAL A 77 -9.34 -11.94 10.57
N SER A 78 -9.57 -11.53 11.82
CA SER A 78 -9.08 -12.19 13.03
C SER A 78 -9.92 -13.43 13.36
N SER A 79 -10.08 -14.37 12.43
CA SER A 79 -10.64 -15.66 12.78
C SER A 79 -9.51 -16.61 13.12
N TRP A 80 -9.27 -16.80 14.41
CA TRP A 80 -8.39 -17.85 14.98
C TRP A 80 -8.77 -19.28 14.51
N SER A 81 -9.92 -19.41 13.84
CA SER A 81 -10.52 -20.67 13.39
C SER A 81 -10.16 -21.10 11.96
N THR A 82 -9.43 -20.31 11.18
CA THR A 82 -8.90 -20.75 9.88
C THR A 82 -7.40 -20.96 9.97
N PRO A 83 -6.89 -22.18 9.66
CA PRO A 83 -5.44 -22.40 9.56
C PRO A 83 -4.90 -21.36 8.58
N TRP A 84 -3.81 -20.69 8.97
CA TRP A 84 -3.18 -19.64 8.20
C TRP A 84 -2.64 -20.23 6.91
N SER A 85 -3.49 -20.31 5.89
CA SER A 85 -3.08 -20.77 4.59
C SER A 85 -2.38 -19.61 3.90
N HIS A 86 -1.10 -19.80 3.59
CA HIS A 86 -0.33 -18.96 2.66
C HIS A 86 -1.05 -18.73 1.30
N HIS A 87 -2.13 -19.47 1.03
CA HIS A 87 -3.05 -19.28 -0.09
C HIS A 87 -3.76 -17.92 -0.14
N ASP A 88 -3.78 -17.15 0.95
CA ASP A 88 -4.42 -15.83 0.95
C ASP A 88 -3.51 -14.72 0.42
N ILE A 89 -2.28 -15.01 -0.01
CA ILE A 89 -1.36 -13.99 -0.56
C ILE A 89 -1.43 -14.00 -2.08
N LEU A 90 -1.72 -12.83 -2.65
CA LEU A 90 -1.74 -12.61 -4.09
C LEU A 90 -0.31 -12.58 -4.64
N GLU A 91 -0.02 -13.45 -5.61
CA GLU A 91 1.23 -13.38 -6.39
C GLU A 91 1.34 -12.12 -7.26
N LYS A 92 0.19 -11.56 -7.65
CA LYS A 92 0.08 -10.34 -8.46
C LYS A 92 -1.04 -9.47 -7.94
N SER A 93 -0.90 -8.17 -8.13
CA SER A 93 -1.93 -7.22 -7.71
C SER A 93 -3.28 -7.51 -8.37
N ARG A 94 -4.36 -7.42 -7.60
CA ARG A 94 -5.75 -7.58 -8.05
C ARG A 94 -6.43 -6.22 -8.18
N LEU A 95 -7.12 -5.99 -9.29
CA LEU A 95 -7.96 -4.80 -9.49
C LEU A 95 -9.17 -4.82 -8.56
N ILE A 96 -9.53 -3.67 -7.99
CA ILE A 96 -10.75 -3.45 -7.21
C ILE A 96 -11.70 -2.58 -8.04
N PRO A 97 -12.61 -3.18 -8.81
CA PRO A 97 -13.50 -2.43 -9.69
C PRO A 97 -14.44 -1.49 -8.92
N GLU A 98 -14.82 -1.83 -7.69
CA GLU A 98 -15.77 -1.07 -6.87
C GLU A 98 -15.22 0.28 -6.39
N LEU A 99 -13.89 0.43 -6.36
CA LEU A 99 -13.19 1.65 -5.98
C LEU A 99 -12.58 2.37 -7.19
N SER A 100 -12.38 1.66 -8.30
CA SER A 100 -11.83 2.24 -9.52
C SER A 100 -12.83 3.21 -10.17
N LYS A 101 -12.31 4.25 -10.82
CA LYS A 101 -13.07 5.32 -11.48
C LYS A 101 -13.89 6.20 -10.51
N LYS A 102 -13.56 6.18 -9.22
CA LYS A 102 -14.24 6.99 -8.18
C LYS A 102 -13.41 8.18 -7.70
N SER A 103 -12.30 8.50 -8.36
CA SER A 103 -11.37 9.56 -7.93
C SER A 103 -10.97 9.40 -6.47
N VAL A 104 -10.48 8.22 -6.12
CA VAL A 104 -10.08 7.90 -4.74
C VAL A 104 -8.86 8.73 -4.38
N VAL A 105 -9.01 9.56 -3.35
CA VAL A 105 -7.96 10.45 -2.84
C VAL A 105 -7.19 9.78 -1.71
N LYS A 106 -7.91 9.05 -0.85
CA LYS A 106 -7.33 8.38 0.31
C LYS A 106 -8.07 7.09 0.60
N VAL A 107 -7.32 6.06 0.98
CA VAL A 107 -7.88 4.85 1.55
C VAL A 107 -7.35 4.68 2.97
N VAL A 108 -8.23 4.25 3.87
CA VAL A 108 -7.91 3.86 5.23
C VAL A 108 -8.41 2.44 5.42
N VAL A 109 -7.53 1.54 5.85
CA VAL A 109 -7.88 0.16 6.16
C VAL A 109 -7.64 -0.09 7.64
N GLY A 110 -8.66 -0.61 8.33
CA GLY A 110 -8.57 -1.13 9.68
C GLY A 110 -8.81 -2.63 9.72
N ASP A 111 -8.84 -3.20 10.92
CA ASP A 111 -8.94 -4.66 11.08
C ASP A 111 -10.29 -5.20 10.62
N HIS A 112 -11.38 -4.46 10.82
CA HIS A 112 -12.73 -4.94 10.53
C HIS A 112 -13.46 -4.16 9.43
N PHE A 113 -12.95 -2.99 9.04
CA PHE A 113 -13.54 -2.16 8.02
C PHE A 113 -12.47 -1.31 7.33
N GLY A 114 -12.78 -0.88 6.11
CA GLY A 114 -12.02 0.11 5.37
C GLY A 114 -12.93 1.23 4.91
N ALA A 115 -12.34 2.40 4.63
CA ALA A 115 -13.04 3.55 4.07
C ALA A 115 -12.18 4.18 2.97
N ALA A 116 -12.83 4.60 1.89
CA ALA A 116 -12.21 5.38 0.83
C ALA A 116 -12.83 6.77 0.78
N LEU A 117 -11.99 7.79 0.85
CA LEU A 117 -12.38 9.17 0.57
C LEU A 117 -12.21 9.41 -0.92
N THR A 118 -13.30 9.79 -1.58
CA THR A 118 -13.32 10.23 -2.97
C THR A 118 -13.31 11.75 -3.04
N ALA A 119 -12.83 12.32 -4.16
CA ALA A 119 -12.73 13.76 -4.32
C ALA A 119 -14.10 14.48 -4.29
N GLY A 120 -15.21 13.75 -4.38
CA GLY A 120 -16.55 14.30 -4.61
C GLY A 120 -16.68 14.83 -6.04
N HIS A 121 -17.82 14.58 -6.66
CA HIS A 121 -18.23 15.28 -7.89
C HIS A 121 -19.35 16.25 -7.53
#